data_AF-A0A7C1Q9A8-F1
#
_entry.id   AF-A0A7C1Q9A8-F1
#
_cell.length_a   1.000
_cell.length_b   1.000
_cell.length_c   1.000
_cell.angle_alpha   90.00
_cell.angle_beta   90.00
_cell.angle_gamma   90.00
#
_symmetry.space_group_name_H-M   'P 1'
#
loop_
_entity.id
_entity.type
_entity.pdbx_description
1 polymer ?
#
loop_
_entity_poly.entity_id
_entity_poly.type
_entity_poly.pdbx_seq_one_letter_code
_entity_poly.pdbx_strand_id
1 'polypeptide(L)' 'MNLEILDLIKTIWQESPDQTLLELICSCFAEGDISHIGDEELKENLVVLLETDRERTAKLTLLNS' A
#
# COMPACT_ATOMS: atom_id res chain seq x y z
N MET A 1 4.30 15.90 6.63
CA MET A 1 3.56 14.84 5.93
C MET A 1 3.64 15.14 4.44
N ASN A 2 4.41 14.30 3.73
CA ASN A 2 4.79 14.51 2.34
C ASN A 2 3.57 14.33 1.40
N LEU A 3 3.34 15.25 0.46
CA LEU A 3 2.17 15.21 -0.45
C LEU A 3 2.14 13.92 -1.28
N GLU A 4 3.32 13.39 -1.62
CA GLU A 4 3.48 12.16 -2.38
C GLU A 4 2.96 10.93 -1.62
N ILE A 5 3.17 10.87 -0.30
CA ILE A 5 2.68 9.77 0.55
C ILE A 5 1.16 9.79 0.59
N LEU A 6 0.55 10.98 0.69
CA LEU A 6 -0.91 11.12 0.68
C LEU A 6 -1.52 10.67 -0.65
N ASP A 7 -0.87 10.98 -1.77
CA ASP A 7 -1.36 10.56 -3.08
C ASP A 7 -1.18 9.06 -3.33
N LEU A 8 -0.12 8.44 -2.81
CA LEU A 8 0.04 6.98 -2.78
C LEU A 8 -1.07 6.31 -1.96
N ILE A 9 -1.33 6.80 -0.74
CA ILE A 9 -2.40 6.29 0.12
C ILE A 9 -3.76 6.39 -0.57
N LYS A 10 -4.07 7.53 -1.20
CA LYS A 10 -5.33 7.70 -1.96
C LYS A 10 -5.44 6.70 -3.11
N THR A 11 -4.35 6.48 -3.83
CA THR A 11 -4.32 5.54 -4.96
C THR A 11 -4.61 4.13 -4.48
N ILE A 12 -3.93 3.67 -3.42
CA ILE A 12 -4.17 2.32 -2.90
C ILE A 12 -5.59 2.18 -2.34
N TRP A 13 -6.13 3.21 -1.68
CA TRP A 13 -7.51 3.20 -1.21
C TRP A 13 -8.52 3.08 -2.35
N GLN A 14 -8.27 3.72 -3.49
CA GLN A 14 -9.14 3.61 -4.68
C GLN A 14 -9.06 2.23 -5.33
N GLU A 15 -7.89 1.59 -5.31
CA GLU A 15 -7.67 0.26 -5.89
C GLU A 15 -8.13 -0.87 -4.95
N SER A 16 -8.10 -0.65 -3.62
CA SER A 16 -8.46 -1.61 -2.58
C SER A 16 -9.44 -1.00 -1.54
N PRO A 17 -10.70 -0.74 -1.90
CA PRO A 17 -11.67 -0.03 -1.04
C PRO A 17 -12.13 -0.81 0.19
N ASP A 18 -11.91 -2.13 0.21
CA ASP A 18 -12.28 -3.01 1.32
C ASP A 18 -11.24 -3.01 2.46
N GLN A 19 -10.05 -2.44 2.21
CA GLN A 19 -8.96 -2.37 3.18
C GLN A 19 -9.00 -1.03 3.92
N THR A 20 -8.97 -1.05 5.26
CA THR A 20 -8.94 0.19 6.04
C THR A 20 -7.57 0.85 5.96
N LEU A 21 -7.52 2.17 6.21
CA LEU A 21 -6.28 2.96 6.14
C LEU A 21 -5.28 2.46 7.17
N LEU A 22 -5.79 2.03 8.33
CA LEU A 22 -4.96 1.47 9.38
C LEU A 22 -4.39 0.11 8.98
N GLU A 23 -5.17 -0.77 8.36
CA GLU A 23 -4.67 -2.05 7.83
C GLU A 23 -3.64 -1.86 6.73
N LEU A 24 -3.87 -0.89 5.84
CA LEU A 24 -2.91 -0.50 4.79
C LEU A 24 -1.58 -0.07 5.41
N ILE A 25 -1.63 0.89 6.32
CA ILE A 25 -0.46 1.42 7.00
C ILE A 25 0.24 0.29 7.78
N CYS A 26 -0.51 -0.50 8.57
CA CYS A 26 0.03 -1.65 9.30
C CYS A 26 0.66 -2.70 8.38
N SER A 27 0.15 -2.90 7.16
CA SER A 27 0.71 -3.88 6.22
C SER A 27 2.07 -3.47 5.66
N CYS A 28 2.41 -2.18 5.70
CA CYS A 28 3.75 -1.70 5.39
C CYS A 28 4.78 -2.03 6.49
N PHE A 29 4.35 -2.58 7.64
CA PHE A 29 5.19 -2.68 8.84
C PHE A 29 5.19 -4.08 9.44
N ALA A 30 6.37 -4.66 9.62
CA ALA A 30 6.51 -6.04 10.10
C ALA A 30 6.23 -6.24 11.60
N GLU A 31 6.33 -5.19 12.43
CA GLU A 31 6.30 -5.33 13.91
C GLU A 31 5.38 -4.34 14.64
N GLY A 32 4.45 -3.69 13.95
CA GLY A 32 3.45 -2.81 14.58
C GLY A 32 3.98 -1.53 15.22
N ASP A 33 5.30 -1.31 15.19
CA ASP A 33 5.94 -0.07 15.60
C ASP A 33 6.18 0.84 14.39
N ILE A 34 5.43 1.94 14.34
CA ILE A 34 5.49 2.96 13.28
C ILE A 34 6.33 4.17 13.69
N SER A 35 6.84 4.18 14.92
CA SER A 35 7.46 5.37 15.52
C SER A 35 8.86 5.67 14.99
N HIS A 36 9.51 4.70 14.36
CA HIS A 36 10.87 4.80 13.84
C HIS A 36 10.96 4.97 12.32
N ILE A 37 9.83 4.93 11.61
CA ILE A 37 9.83 4.95 10.15
C ILE A 37 9.92 6.37 9.61
N GLY A 38 10.90 6.56 8.73
CA GLY A 38 11.06 7.79 7.96
C GLY A 38 10.07 7.88 6.80
N ASP A 39 9.84 9.10 6.31
CA ASP A 39 8.96 9.37 5.17
C ASP A 39 9.42 8.58 3.92
N GLU A 40 10.73 8.44 3.67
CA GLU A 40 11.26 7.66 2.55
C GLU A 40 10.94 6.16 2.66
N GLU A 41 11.15 5.56 3.84
CA GLU A 41 10.89 4.13 4.07
C GLU A 41 9.40 3.82 3.95
N LEU A 42 8.53 4.71 4.46
CA LEU A 42 7.08 4.59 4.25
C LEU A 42 6.72 4.64 2.77
N LYS A 43 7.32 5.55 2.00
CA LYS A 43 7.08 5.68 0.56
C LYS A 43 7.48 4.42 -0.20
N GLU A 44 8.66 3.87 0.07
CA GLU A 44 9.13 2.63 -0.57
C GLU A 44 8.19 1.46 -0.28
N ASN A 45 7.78 1.29 0.97
CA ASN A 45 6.85 0.24 1.36
C ASN A 45 5.47 0.38 0.68
N LEU A 46 4.94 1.59 0.58
CA LEU A 46 3.66 1.85 -0.11
C LEU A 46 3.74 1.54 -1.62
N VAL A 47 4.87 1.84 -2.26
CA VAL A 47 5.08 1.52 -3.69
C VAL A 47 5.11 0.02 -3.90
N VAL A 48 5.88 -0.73 -3.10
CA VAL A 48 5.97 -2.19 -3.20
C VAL A 48 4.60 -2.84 -2.97
N LEU A 49 3.82 -2.33 -2.01
CA LEU A 49 2.48 -2.81 -1.74
C LEU A 49 1.56 -2.62 -2.96
N LEU A 50 1.57 -1.43 -3.56
CA LEU A 50 0.76 -1.11 -4.74
C LEU A 50 1.14 -2.00 -5.95
N GLU A 51 2.42 -2.21 -6.20
CA GLU A 51 2.89 -3.08 -7.30
C GLU A 51 2.48 -4.54 -7.07
N THR A 52 2.62 -5.03 -5.84
CA THR A 52 2.22 -6.39 -5.45
C THR A 52 0.72 -6.60 -5.65
N ASP A 53 -0.10 -5.62 -5.25
CA ASP A 53 -1.56 -5.70 -5.39
C ASP A 53 -1.99 -5.70 -6.87
N ARG A 54 -1.37 -4.84 -7.69
CA ARG A 54 -1.61 -4.79 -9.14
C ARG A 54 -1.23 -6.09 -9.82
N GLU A 55 -0.08 -6.67 -9.48
CA GLU A 55 0.33 -7.98 -10.01
C GLU A 55 -0.67 -9.09 -9.65
N ARG A 56 -1.10 -9.12 -8.40
CA ARG A 56 -2.10 -10.10 -7.92
C ARG A 56 -3.41 -9.96 -8.68
N THR A 57 -3.89 -8.73 -8.84
CA THR A 57 -5.13 -8.42 -9.56
C THR A 57 -5.03 -8.79 -11.04
N ALA A 58 -3.90 -8.49 -11.68
CA ALA A 58 -3.64 -8.88 -13.07
C ALA A 58 -3.62 -10.41 -13.24
N LYS A 59 -2.96 -11.14 -12.35
CA LYS A 59 -2.93 -12.62 -12.35
C LYS A 59 -4.33 -13.22 -12.16
N LEU A 60 -5.12 -12.67 -11.24
CA LEU A 60 -6.51 -13.10 -11.02
C LEU A 60 -7.40 -12.83 -12.25
N THR A 61 -7.18 -11.70 -12.92
CA THR A 61 -7.92 -11.36 -14.15
C THR A 61 -7.59 -12.35 -15.28
N LEU A 62 -6.32 -12.71 -15.47
CA LEU A 62 -5.87 -13.67 -16.47
C LEU A 62 -6.36 -15.12 -16.19
N LEU A 63 -6.50 -15.50 -14.93
CA LEU A 63 -7.02 -16.83 -14.56
C LEU A 63 -8.52 -16.97 -14.78
N ASN A 64 -9.26 -15.87 -14.78
CA ASN A 64 -10.72 -15.83 -14.90
C ASN A 64 -11.21 -15.50 -16.33
N SER A 65 -10.28 -15.32 -17.28
CA SER A 65 -10.53 -15.04 -18.71
C SER A 65 -10.26 -16.26 -19.58
#